data_AF-A0A846H3A2-F1
#
_entry.id   AF-A0A846H3A2-F1
#
_cell.length_a   1.000
_cell.length_b   1.000
_cell.length_c   1.000
_cell.angle_alpha   90.00
_cell.angle_beta   90.00
_cell.angle_gamma   90.00
#
_symmetry.space_group_name_H-M   'P 1'
#
loop_
_entity.id
_entity.type
_entity.pdbx_description
1 polymer ?
#
loop_
_entity_poly.entity_id
_entity_poly.type
_entity_poly.pdbx_seq_one_letter_code
_entity_poly.pdbx_strand_id
1 'polypeptide(L)' 'MKTFNVPLLKKVWQNLFRFIVTSSELQVWQTSNSHGQTSFRAYDPTTGSSACFGSEEDMRVWIEQLYYKK' A
#
# COMPACT_ATOMS: atom_id res chain seq x y z
N MET A 1 18.07 26.21 -17.56
CA MET A 1 17.42 25.54 -16.41
C MET A 1 16.04 25.09 -16.84
N LYS A 2 15.75 23.78 -16.83
CA LYS A 2 14.42 23.25 -17.19
C LYS A 2 13.49 23.52 -16.01
N THR A 3 12.52 24.39 -16.17
CA THR A 3 11.46 24.65 -15.17
C THR A 3 10.57 23.42 -15.12
N PHE A 4 10.83 22.54 -14.16
CA PHE A 4 9.97 21.39 -13.88
C PHE A 4 8.59 21.91 -13.45
N ASN A 5 7.56 21.39 -14.10
CA ASN A 5 6.16 21.78 -13.91
C ASN A 5 5.63 21.29 -12.55
N VAL A 6 5.99 22.02 -11.48
CA VAL A 6 5.60 21.80 -10.08
C VAL A 6 4.08 21.61 -9.86
N PRO A 7 3.16 22.31 -10.57
CA PRO A 7 1.73 22.18 -10.28
C PRO A 7 1.14 20.81 -10.64
N LEU A 8 1.66 20.12 -11.67
CA LEU A 8 1.18 18.77 -12.01
C LEU A 8 1.56 17.76 -10.92
N LEU A 9 2.79 17.86 -10.40
CA LEU A 9 3.30 17.00 -9.35
C LEU A 9 2.52 17.20 -8.05
N LYS A 10 2.23 18.45 -7.67
CA LYS A 10 1.41 18.76 -6.50
C LYS A 10 0.00 18.17 -6.60
N LYS A 11 -0.62 18.25 -7.77
CA LYS A 11 -2.00 17.77 -7.98
C LYS A 11 -2.09 16.25 -7.91
N VAL A 12 -1.10 15.55 -8.48
CA VAL A 12 -0.97 14.09 -8.36
C VAL A 12 -0.74 13.70 -6.89
N TRP A 13 0.13 14.42 -6.18
CA TRP A 13 0.43 14.15 -4.78
C TRP A 13 -0.78 14.36 -3.86
N GLN A 14 -1.54 15.44 -4.07
CA GLN A 14 -2.77 15.70 -3.30
C GLN A 14 -3.85 14.65 -3.55
N ASN A 15 -4.01 14.17 -4.79
CA ASN A 15 -4.97 13.12 -5.09
C ASN A 15 -4.56 11.78 -4.46
N LEU A 16 -3.26 11.45 -4.46
CA LEU A 16 -2.74 10.26 -3.79
C LEU A 16 -2.97 10.33 -2.27
N PHE A 17 -2.63 11.45 -1.64
CA PHE A 17 -2.92 11.66 -0.22
C PHE A 17 -4.40 11.56 0.10
N ARG A 18 -5.27 12.16 -0.73
CA ARG A 18 -6.72 12.10 -0.52
C ARG A 18 -7.24 10.67 -0.65
N PHE A 19 -6.74 9.89 -1.61
CA PHE A 19 -7.09 8.47 -1.74
C PHE A 19 -6.64 7.67 -0.51
N ILE A 20 -5.40 7.87 -0.05
CA ILE A 20 -4.83 7.21 1.14
C ILE A 20 -5.59 7.60 2.42
N VAL A 21 -5.96 8.87 2.59
CA VAL A 21 -6.69 9.37 3.77
C VAL A 21 -8.15 8.91 3.79
N THR A 22 -8.78 8.74 2.62
CA THR A 22 -10.19 8.32 2.55
C THR A 22 -10.34 6.82 2.81
N SER A 23 -9.31 6.01 2.51
CA SER A 23 -9.25 4.61 2.91
C SER A 23 -8.49 4.49 4.23
N SER A 24 -9.14 4.65 5.38
CA SER A 24 -8.53 4.25 6.67
C SER A 24 -8.43 2.73 6.83
N GLU A 25 -9.02 1.99 5.89
CA GLU A 25 -8.99 0.53 5.84
C GLU A 25 -7.65 0.00 5.33
N LEU A 26 -7.30 -1.19 5.82
CA LEU A 26 -6.12 -1.92 5.37
C LEU A 26 -6.25 -2.24 3.88
N GLN A 27 -5.27 -1.80 3.09
CA GLN A 27 -5.22 -2.10 1.66
C GLN A 27 -4.44 -3.38 1.44
N VAL A 28 -5.04 -4.34 0.74
CA VAL A 28 -4.43 -5.63 0.40
C VAL A 28 -4.58 -5.90 -1.08
N TRP A 29 -3.50 -6.32 -1.74
CA TRP A 29 -3.53 -6.71 -3.15
C TRP A 29 -2.53 -7.81 -3.46
N GLN A 30 -2.86 -8.58 -4.49
CA GLN A 30 -2.02 -9.64 -5.04
C GLN A 30 -1.36 -9.15 -6.33
N THR A 31 -0.07 -9.45 -6.49
CA THR A 31 0.66 -9.22 -7.74
C THR A 31 1.19 -10.54 -8.27
N SER A 32 0.80 -10.92 -9.48
CA SER A 32 1.39 -12.03 -10.22
C SER A 32 2.37 -11.48 -11.26
N ASN A 33 3.54 -12.11 -11.40
CA ASN A 33 4.44 -11.82 -12.52
C ASN A 33 4.19 -12.78 -13.69
N SER A 34 4.78 -12.47 -14.85
CA SER A 34 4.69 -13.30 -16.06
C SER A 34 5.29 -14.71 -15.90
N HIS A 35 6.05 -14.94 -14.83
CA HIS A 35 6.64 -16.24 -14.48
C HIS A 35 5.75 -17.05 -13.52
N GLY A 36 4.53 -16.58 -13.24
CA GLY A 36 3.59 -17.27 -12.35
C GLY A 36 3.89 -17.13 -10.86
N GLN A 37 4.90 -16.33 -10.48
CA GLN A 37 5.15 -16.05 -9.07
C GLN A 37 4.13 -15.04 -8.58
N THR A 38 3.43 -15.42 -7.52
CA THR A 38 2.46 -14.59 -6.83
C THR A 38 3.11 -14.00 -5.58
N SER A 39 2.88 -12.71 -5.36
CA SER A 39 3.26 -12.01 -4.14
C SER A 39 2.06 -11.25 -3.60
N PHE A 40 1.93 -11.24 -2.29
CA PHE A 40 0.86 -10.54 -1.58
C PHE A 40 1.44 -9.30 -0.92
N ARG A 41 0.73 -8.19 -0.98
CA ARG A 41 1.15 -6.92 -0.40
C ARG A 41 0.03 -6.34 0.42
N ALA A 42 0.40 -5.79 1.57
CA ALA A 42 -0.53 -5.14 2.47
C ALA A 42 0.04 -3.79 2.94
N TYR A 43 -0.85 -2.81 3.12
CA TYR A 43 -0.53 -1.46 3.56
C TYR A 43 -1.61 -0.97 4.54
N ASP A 44 -1.19 -0.58 5.75
CA ASP A 44 -2.02 0.12 6.73
C ASP A 44 -1.78 1.63 6.64
N PRO A 45 -2.70 2.40 6.04
CA PRO A 45 -2.59 3.85 5.92
C PRO A 45 -2.70 4.57 7.27
N THR A 46 -3.26 3.92 8.30
CA THR A 46 -3.41 4.51 9.64
C THR A 46 -2.07 4.55 10.38
N THR A 47 -1.26 3.50 10.27
CA THR A 47 0.04 3.39 10.95
C THR A 47 1.23 3.66 10.02
N GLY A 48 1.01 3.68 8.70
CA GLY A 48 2.06 3.72 7.69
C GLY A 48 2.78 2.38 7.51
N SER A 49 2.31 1.31 8.12
CA SER A 49 2.94 -0.02 8.05
C SER A 49 2.70 -0.67 6.69
N SER A 50 3.72 -1.31 6.12
CA SER A 50 3.59 -2.06 4.87
C SER A 50 4.36 -3.37 4.92
N ALA A 51 3.89 -4.40 4.23
CA ALA A 51 4.58 -5.68 4.14
C ALA A 51 4.34 -6.38 2.79
N CYS A 52 5.26 -7.30 2.45
CA CYS A 52 5.21 -8.12 1.24
C CYS A 52 5.45 -9.58 1.62
N PHE A 53 4.62 -10.49 1.10
CA PHE A 53 4.60 -11.90 1.47
C PHE A 53 4.63 -12.81 0.25
N GLY A 54 5.23 -13.98 0.41
CA GLY A 54 5.22 -15.05 -0.58
C GLY A 54 4.00 -15.98 -0.46
N SER A 55 3.25 -15.89 0.64
CA SER A 55 2.07 -16.71 0.93
C SER A 55 0.93 -15.84 1.46
N GLU A 56 -0.31 -16.32 1.31
CA GLU A 56 -1.49 -15.68 1.89
C GLU A 56 -1.52 -15.86 3.41
N GLU A 57 -1.02 -17.00 3.89
CA GLU A 57 -0.97 -17.36 5.31
C GLU A 57 -0.09 -16.39 6.10
N ASP A 58 1.11 -16.08 5.60
CA ASP A 58 2.01 -15.12 6.26
C ASP A 58 1.38 -13.72 6.31
N MET A 59 0.67 -13.34 5.25
CA MET A 59 -0.07 -12.08 5.20
C MET A 59 -1.17 -12.05 6.26
N ARG A 60 -1.97 -13.12 6.38
CA ARG A 60 -3.04 -13.22 7.37
C ARG A 60 -2.52 -13.07 8.79
N VAL A 61 -1.43 -13.77 9.12
CA VAL A 61 -0.78 -13.67 10.44
C VAL A 61 -0.32 -12.23 10.73
N TRP A 62 0.25 -11.55 9.75
CA TRP A 62 0.67 -10.15 9.92
C TRP A 62 -0.53 -9.22 10.14
N ILE A 63 -1.62 -9.42 9.40
CA ILE A 63 -2.86 -8.66 9.57
C ILE A 63 -3.43 -8.86 10.97
N GLU A 64 -3.51 -10.11 11.44
CA GLU A 64 -3.94 -10.43 12.80
C GLU A 64 -3.08 -9.70 13.84
N GLN A 65 -1.75 -9.73 13.69
CA GLN A 65 -0.85 -9.00 14.58
C GLN A 65 -1.09 -7.48 14.59
N LEU A 66 -1.45 -6.88 13.45
CA LEU A 66 -1.80 -5.46 13.40
C LEU A 66 -3.07 -5.15 14.18
N TYR A 67 -4.10 -6.00 14.09
CA TYR A 67 -5.35 -5.82 14.83
C TYR A 67 -5.21 -6.12 16.32
N TYR A 68 -4.38 -7.09 16.71
CA TYR A 68 -4.10 -7.39 18.12
C TYR A 68 -3.23 -6.33 18.82
N LYS A 69 -2.47 -5.53 18.07
CA LYS A 69 -1.63 -4.44 18.62
C LYS A 69 -2.38 -3.10 18.80
N LYS A 70 -3.58 -2.96 18.23
CA LYS A 70 -4.44 -1.77 18.41
C LYS A 70 -5.34 -1.96 19.63
#